data_AF-A0A2N6NHH4-F1
#
_entry.id   AF-A0A2N6NHH4-F1
#
_cell.length_a   1.000
_cell.length_b   1.000
_cell.length_c   1.000
_cell.angle_alpha   90.00
_cell.angle_beta   90.00
_cell.angle_gamma   90.00
#
_symmetry.space_group_name_H-M   'P 1'
#
loop_
_entity.id
_entity.type
_entity.pdbx_description
1 polymer ?
#
loop_
_entity_poly.entity_id
_entity_poly.type
_entity_poly.pdbx_seq_one_letter_code
_entity_poly.pdbx_strand_id
1 'polypeptide(L)'
;MGDESLIEGSFTDQGHAVVGDINVSYVDGFTVPAVCWCNENGLSAGCSKNLHKISECPTPNGHGACRNPSRGLNVSEPTSFFEPCFYQGGAYTFDWDHEANSLNGYCPDEQYTCCVGEICHA
;
A
#
# COMPACT_ATOMS: atom_id res chain seq x y z
N MET A 1 -10.76 -10.02 10.54
CA MET A 1 -10.76 -10.24 9.08
C MET A 1 -11.02 -8.89 8.45
N GLY A 2 -10.11 -8.43 7.62
CA GLY A 2 -10.06 -7.05 7.13
C GLY A 2 -9.12 -6.16 7.95
N ASP A 3 -8.04 -6.72 8.51
CA ASP A 3 -6.96 -5.96 9.16
C ASP A 3 -5.60 -6.27 8.51
N GLU A 4 -5.63 -6.88 7.33
CA GLU A 4 -4.46 -7.39 6.63
C GLU A 4 -3.91 -6.39 5.61
N SER A 5 -2.66 -6.58 5.20
CA SER A 5 -2.10 -5.84 4.07
C SER A 5 -2.92 -6.09 2.80
N LEU A 6 -3.26 -5.03 2.08
CA LEU A 6 -4.05 -5.11 0.85
C LEU A 6 -3.22 -4.74 -0.38
N ILE A 7 -3.47 -5.44 -1.47
CA ILE A 7 -3.17 -4.97 -2.82
C ILE A 7 -4.54 -4.61 -3.41
N GLU A 8 -4.72 -3.33 -3.73
CA GLU A 8 -5.98 -2.80 -4.26
C GLU A 8 -5.80 -2.49 -5.73
N GLY A 9 -6.77 -2.92 -6.55
CA GLY A 9 -6.71 -2.78 -8.00
C GLY A 9 -8.04 -2.33 -8.56
N SER A 10 -8.02 -1.30 -9.40
CA SER A 10 -9.19 -0.80 -10.13
C SER A 10 -8.84 -0.63 -11.60
N PHE A 11 -9.70 -1.12 -12.50
CA PHE A 11 -9.53 -0.99 -13.94
C PHE A 11 -10.81 -0.40 -14.50
N THR A 12 -10.82 0.91 -14.71
CA THR A 12 -12.04 1.65 -15.04
C THR A 12 -11.78 2.65 -16.16
N ASP A 13 -12.81 2.94 -16.95
CA ASP A 13 -12.75 4.04 -17.91
C ASP A 13 -12.82 5.37 -17.14
N GLN A 14 -11.73 6.13 -17.19
CA GLN A 14 -11.61 7.43 -16.53
C GLN A 14 -11.95 8.61 -17.47
N GLY A 15 -12.65 8.35 -18.58
CA GLY A 15 -13.14 9.35 -19.54
C GLY A 15 -12.34 9.44 -20.84
N HIS A 16 -11.29 8.63 -20.98
CA HIS A 16 -10.41 8.62 -22.16
C HIS A 16 -10.06 7.20 -22.60
N ALA A 17 -9.68 6.36 -21.65
CA ALA A 17 -9.38 4.94 -21.85
C ALA A 17 -9.62 4.22 -20.51
N VAL A 18 -9.64 2.89 -20.57
CA VAL A 18 -9.54 2.06 -19.36
C VAL A 18 -8.14 2.26 -18.80
N VAL A 19 -8.08 2.74 -17.55
CA VAL A 19 -6.85 2.99 -16.81
C VAL A 19 -6.87 2.12 -15.55
N GLY A 20 -5.74 1.46 -15.29
CA GLY A 20 -5.45 0.72 -14.08
C GLY A 20 -4.93 1.63 -12.97
N ASP A 21 -5.40 1.37 -11.77
CA ASP A 21 -4.87 1.91 -10.52
C ASP A 21 -4.59 0.73 -9.61
N ILE A 22 -3.30 0.45 -9.37
CA ILE A 22 -2.85 -0.55 -8.41
C ILE A 22 -2.07 0.15 -7.32
N ASN A 23 -2.40 -0.14 -6.07
CA ASN A 23 -1.66 0.31 -4.92
C ASN A 23 -1.61 -0.77 -3.83
N VAL A 24 -0.76 -0.52 -2.82
CA VAL A 24 -0.70 -1.33 -1.60
C VAL A 24 -1.25 -0.47 -0.46
N SER A 25 -2.13 -1.05 0.34
CA SER A 25 -2.81 -0.35 1.42
C SER A 25 -2.65 -1.07 2.74
N TYR A 26 -2.21 -0.29 3.74
CA TYR A 26 -2.15 -0.66 5.14
C TYR A 26 -3.18 0.13 5.97
N VAL A 27 -4.19 0.72 5.31
CA VAL A 27 -5.30 1.45 5.96
C VAL A 27 -6.10 0.52 6.87
N ASP A 28 -6.33 -0.72 6.43
CA ASP A 28 -6.99 -1.74 7.23
C ASP A 28 -6.05 -2.33 8.29
N GLY A 29 -4.81 -2.60 7.89
CA GLY A 29 -3.73 -3.03 8.76
C GLY A 29 -2.56 -3.64 7.99
N PHE A 30 -1.69 -4.33 8.70
CA PHE A 30 -0.47 -4.92 8.15
C PHE A 30 -0.31 -6.38 8.59
N THR A 31 -0.04 -7.27 7.64
CA THR A 31 0.38 -8.66 7.90
C THR A 31 1.76 -8.93 7.31
N VAL A 32 1.94 -8.58 6.04
CA VAL A 32 3.16 -8.82 5.27
C VAL A 32 3.44 -7.61 4.37
N PRO A 33 4.72 -7.33 4.07
CA PRO A 33 5.05 -6.29 3.13
C PRO A 33 4.61 -6.65 1.71
N ALA A 34 4.29 -5.66 0.90
CA ALA A 34 4.03 -5.82 -0.52
C ALA A 34 4.46 -4.56 -1.29
N VAL A 35 4.89 -4.76 -2.54
CA VAL A 35 5.18 -3.68 -3.49
C VAL A 35 4.63 -4.09 -4.85
N CYS A 36 3.98 -3.16 -5.54
CA CYS A 36 3.57 -3.29 -6.94
C CYS A 36 4.29 -2.26 -7.79
N TRP A 37 4.51 -2.54 -9.07
CA TRP A 37 5.17 -1.61 -9.99
C TRP A 37 4.63 -1.74 -11.42
N CYS A 38 4.73 -0.65 -12.18
CA CYS A 38 4.59 -0.71 -13.64
C CYS A 38 5.81 -1.44 -14.21
N ASN A 39 5.61 -2.37 -15.14
CA ASN A 39 6.73 -3.11 -15.72
C ASN A 39 7.66 -2.24 -16.59
N GLU A 40 7.20 -1.07 -17.04
CA GLU A 40 7.84 -0.30 -18.10
C GLU A 40 8.68 0.87 -17.62
N ASN A 41 8.37 1.46 -16.46
CA ASN A 41 8.93 2.78 -16.09
C ASN A 41 9.48 2.89 -14.65
N GLY A 42 9.52 1.79 -13.90
CA GLY A 42 10.10 1.75 -12.55
C GLY A 42 9.30 2.51 -11.48
N LEU A 43 8.10 3.01 -11.80
CA LEU A 43 7.18 3.52 -10.79
C LEU A 43 6.64 2.35 -9.97
N SER A 44 6.57 2.54 -8.65
CA SER A 44 6.07 1.56 -7.71
C SER A 44 5.12 2.19 -6.69
N ALA A 45 4.23 1.36 -6.17
CA ALA A 45 3.35 1.63 -5.04
C ALA A 45 3.52 0.54 -4.00
N GLY A 46 3.76 0.92 -2.75
CA GLY A 46 3.81 0.03 -1.61
C GLY A 46 5.11 0.08 -0.82
N CYS A 47 5.33 -0.93 0.02
CA CYS A 47 6.42 -0.94 1.00
C CYS A 47 6.92 -2.36 1.27
N SER A 48 8.22 -2.57 1.07
CA SER A 48 8.92 -3.86 1.31
C SER A 48 9.36 -4.06 2.77
N LYS A 49 9.17 -3.05 3.64
CA LYS A 49 9.61 -3.09 5.04
C LYS A 49 8.69 -4.01 5.85
N ASN A 50 9.28 -4.96 6.57
CA ASN A 50 8.52 -5.74 7.56
C ASN A 50 8.35 -4.92 8.85
N LEU A 51 7.16 -4.33 9.02
CA LEU A 51 6.85 -3.47 10.17
C LEU A 51 6.91 -4.22 11.50
N HIS A 52 6.57 -5.52 11.54
CA HIS A 52 6.70 -6.36 12.73
C HIS A 52 8.16 -6.55 13.19
N LYS A 53 9.14 -6.38 12.29
CA LYS A 53 10.58 -6.42 12.63
C LYS A 53 11.13 -5.06 13.05
N ILE A 54 10.42 -3.97 12.74
CA ILE A 54 10.90 -2.60 12.96
C ILE A 54 10.33 -2.04 14.27
N SER A 55 9.06 -2.31 14.58
CA SER A 55 8.39 -1.79 15.77
C SER A 55 7.34 -2.76 16.31
N GLU A 56 6.95 -2.57 17.57
CA GLU A 56 5.90 -3.34 18.20
C GLU A 56 4.52 -2.91 17.68
N CYS A 57 3.69 -3.88 17.31
CA CYS A 57 2.33 -3.60 16.85
C CYS A 57 1.47 -3.03 17.99
N PRO A 58 0.91 -1.81 17.85
CA PRO A 58 0.09 -1.21 18.91
C PRO A 58 -1.28 -1.87 19.07
N THR A 59 -1.78 -2.52 18.02
CA THR A 59 -3.15 -3.04 17.94
C THR A 59 -3.16 -4.41 17.23
N PRO A 60 -2.58 -5.45 17.85
CA PRO A 60 -2.55 -6.79 17.25
C PRO A 60 -3.97 -7.35 17.15
N ASN A 61 -4.31 -7.95 16.01
CA ASN A 61 -5.64 -8.54 15.82
C ASN A 61 -5.75 -9.98 16.37
N GLY A 62 -4.67 -10.53 16.93
CA GLY A 62 -4.60 -11.89 17.47
C GLY A 62 -4.37 -12.99 16.41
N HIS A 63 -4.27 -12.63 15.14
CA HIS A 63 -4.16 -13.55 14.00
C HIS A 63 -2.96 -13.23 13.09
N GLY A 64 -1.93 -12.58 13.63
CA GLY A 64 -0.71 -12.24 12.88
C GLY A 64 -0.80 -10.97 12.05
N ALA A 65 -1.85 -10.15 12.23
CA ALA A 65 -1.92 -8.81 11.66
C ALA A 65 -1.85 -7.73 12.75
N CYS A 66 -1.39 -6.55 12.35
CA CYS A 66 -1.52 -5.33 13.09
C CYS A 66 -2.63 -4.47 12.50
N ARG A 67 -3.75 -4.33 13.22
CA ARG A 67 -4.84 -3.43 12.80
C ARG A 67 -4.33 -1.99 12.78
N ASN A 68 -4.72 -1.18 11.81
CA ASN A 68 -4.36 0.23 11.81
C ASN A 68 -5.31 1.04 12.72
N PRO A 69 -4.80 1.76 13.75
CA PRO A 69 -5.63 2.61 14.60
C PRO A 69 -6.25 3.80 13.86
N SER A 70 -5.65 4.24 12.75
CA SER A 70 -6.10 5.40 11.96
C SER A 70 -7.24 5.08 11.00
N ARG A 71 -7.62 3.80 10.85
CA ARG A 71 -8.68 3.36 9.92
C ARG A 71 -10.00 4.11 10.14
N GLY A 72 -10.52 4.75 9.10
CA GLY A 72 -11.80 5.47 9.18
C GLY A 72 -11.73 6.78 9.96
N LEU A 73 -10.53 7.24 10.33
CA LEU A 73 -10.33 8.50 11.04
C LEU A 73 -9.86 9.58 10.06
N ASN A 74 -10.26 10.82 10.32
CA ASN A 74 -9.78 11.98 9.57
C ASN A 74 -8.42 12.46 10.12
N VAL A 75 -7.36 11.77 9.72
CA VAL A 75 -5.96 12.09 10.08
C VAL A 75 -5.14 12.44 8.84
N SER A 76 -4.04 13.16 9.04
CA SER A 76 -3.11 13.54 7.98
C SER A 76 -1.74 12.86 8.09
N GLU A 77 -1.56 11.99 9.08
CA GLU A 77 -0.29 11.33 9.40
C GLU A 77 -0.55 9.89 9.88
N PRO A 78 0.37 8.96 9.62
CA PRO A 78 0.29 7.60 10.12
C PRO A 78 0.59 7.54 11.63
N THR A 79 0.26 6.39 12.25
CA THR A 79 0.85 6.06 13.54
C THR A 79 2.30 5.59 13.34
N SER A 80 3.14 5.67 14.39
CA SER A 80 4.57 5.34 14.30
C SER A 80 4.86 3.92 13.80
N PHE A 81 3.92 2.97 13.94
CA PHE A 81 4.07 1.62 13.39
C PHE A 81 4.05 1.62 11.85
N PHE A 82 3.20 2.45 11.23
CA PHE A 82 3.01 2.53 9.78
C PHE A 82 3.88 3.61 9.11
N GLU A 83 4.36 4.59 9.89
CA GLU A 83 5.26 5.68 9.45
C GLU A 83 6.43 5.22 8.55
N PRO A 84 7.09 4.07 8.76
CA PRO A 84 8.18 3.65 7.87
C PRO A 84 7.77 3.45 6.40
N CYS A 85 6.47 3.30 6.13
CA CYS A 85 5.92 3.09 4.79
C CYS A 85 5.20 4.33 4.22
N PHE A 86 5.22 5.45 4.95
CA PHE A 86 4.65 6.72 4.52
C PHE A 86 5.70 7.55 3.76
N TYR A 87 5.63 7.48 2.44
CA TYR A 87 6.45 8.24 1.50
C TYR A 87 5.77 8.24 0.12
N GLN A 88 6.23 9.08 -0.81
CA GLN A 88 5.69 9.12 -2.18
C GLN A 88 5.85 7.78 -2.90
N GLY A 89 4.74 7.19 -3.37
CA GLY A 89 4.71 5.82 -3.91
C GLY A 89 4.86 4.72 -2.84
N GLY A 90 4.68 5.07 -1.57
CA GLY A 90 4.62 4.15 -0.45
C GLY A 90 3.31 3.34 -0.42
N ALA A 91 3.05 2.71 0.72
CA ALA A 91 1.74 2.10 0.96
C ALA A 91 0.80 3.15 1.54
N TYR A 92 -0.50 3.05 1.28
CA TYR A 92 -1.48 3.87 2.00
C TYR A 92 -1.43 3.54 3.49
N THR A 93 -1.17 4.54 4.33
CA THR A 93 -1.07 4.35 5.79
C THR A 93 -2.24 4.97 6.57
N PHE A 94 -3.09 5.74 5.89
CA PHE A 94 -4.36 6.29 6.38
C PHE A 94 -5.26 6.67 5.17
N ASP A 95 -6.56 6.90 5.39
CA ASP A 95 -7.57 7.01 4.32
C ASP A 95 -7.27 8.10 3.27
N TRP A 96 -6.61 9.20 3.67
CA TRP A 96 -6.32 10.36 2.82
C TRP A 96 -4.85 10.47 2.40
N ASP A 97 -4.11 9.35 2.45
CA ASP A 97 -2.69 9.26 2.07
C ASP A 97 -2.51 9.30 0.53
N HIS A 98 -2.84 10.44 -0.08
CA HIS A 98 -2.85 10.59 -1.54
C HIS A 98 -1.49 10.39 -2.21
N GLU A 99 -0.40 10.58 -1.46
CA GLU A 99 0.98 10.38 -1.96
C GLU A 99 1.31 8.92 -2.25
N ALA A 100 0.52 7.97 -1.73
CA ALA A 100 0.65 6.55 -2.02
C ALA A 100 0.11 6.16 -3.41
N ASN A 101 -0.74 6.99 -4.06
CA ASN A 101 -1.22 6.73 -5.42
C ASN A 101 -0.21 7.17 -6.48
N SER A 102 0.74 6.29 -6.81
CA SER A 102 1.79 6.59 -7.78
C SER A 102 1.60 5.94 -9.15
N LEU A 103 0.68 4.98 -9.31
CA LEU A 103 0.57 4.19 -10.55
C LEU A 103 -0.61 4.58 -11.45
N ASN A 104 -1.65 5.23 -10.91
CA ASN A 104 -2.86 5.57 -11.65
C ASN A 104 -2.57 6.47 -12.87
N GLY A 105 -2.81 5.97 -14.08
CA GLY A 105 -2.59 6.71 -15.33
C GLY A 105 -1.12 6.91 -15.68
N TYR A 106 -0.20 6.23 -14.97
CA TYR A 106 1.23 6.35 -15.19
C TYR A 106 1.88 5.10 -15.78
N CYS A 107 1.19 3.95 -15.86
CA CYS A 107 1.71 2.73 -16.50
C CYS A 107 1.35 2.70 -18.01
N PRO A 108 2.31 2.87 -18.94
CA PRO A 108 2.01 3.05 -20.37
C PRO A 108 1.27 1.87 -21.01
N ASP A 109 1.62 0.64 -20.64
CA ASP A 109 1.05 -0.58 -21.20
C ASP A 109 0.04 -1.24 -20.25
N GLU A 110 -0.28 -0.60 -19.12
CA GLU A 110 -1.21 -1.11 -18.12
C GLU A 110 -0.83 -2.52 -17.61
N GLN A 111 0.48 -2.81 -17.52
CA GLN A 111 1.02 -4.05 -16.96
C GLN A 111 1.68 -3.82 -15.61
N TYR A 112 1.30 -4.66 -14.67
CA TYR A 112 1.68 -4.51 -13.27
C TYR A 112 2.25 -5.82 -12.77
N THR A 113 3.32 -5.73 -11.98
CA THR A 113 3.81 -6.85 -11.19
C THR A 113 3.73 -6.47 -9.72
N CYS A 114 3.22 -7.38 -8.90
CA CYS A 114 3.22 -7.25 -7.46
C CYS A 114 4.05 -8.37 -6.83
N CYS A 115 4.83 -8.00 -5.83
CA CYS A 115 5.58 -8.91 -4.98
C CYS A 115 5.10 -8.79 -3.54
N VAL A 116 4.85 -9.93 -2.92
CA VAL A 116 4.45 -10.04 -1.51
C VAL A 116 5.61 -10.64 -0.73
N GLY A 117 6.07 -9.93 0.30
CA GLY A 117 7.19 -10.31 1.14
C GLY A 117 8.31 -9.25 1.16
N GLU A 118 9.38 -9.59 1.86
CA GLU A 118 10.49 -8.66 2.16
C GLU A 118 11.52 -8.54 1.03
N ILE A 119 11.55 -9.52 0.12
CA ILE A 119 12.55 -9.62 -0.95
C ILE A 119 11.87 -9.34 -2.29
N CYS A 120 11.51 -8.08 -2.48
CA CYS A 120 10.87 -7.59 -3.69
C CYS A 120 11.84 -6.71 -4.47
N HIS A 121 12.03 -7.04 -5.74
CA HIS A 121 12.83 -6.26 -6.68
C HIS A 121 11.87 -5.28 -7.37
N ALA A 122 11.64 -4.13 -6.75
CA ALA A 122 10.99 -2.99 -7.41
C ALA A 122 12.06 -2.14 -8.11
#